data_AF-A0A0Q8D2F7-F1
#
_entry.id   AF-A0A0Q8D2F7-F1
#
_cell.length_a   1.000
_cell.length_b   1.000
_cell.length_c   1.000
_cell.angle_alpha   90.00
_cell.angle_beta   90.00
_cell.angle_gamma   90.00
#
_symmetry.space_group_name_H-M   'P 1'
#
loop_
_entity.id
_entity.type
_entity.pdbx_description
1 polymer ?
#
loop_
_entity_poly.entity_id
_entity_poly.type
_entity_poly.pdbx_seq_one_letter_code
_entity_poly.pdbx_strand_id
1 'polypeptide(L)'
;MPTIASYSDKAKALEAFNLLEVNGIPPYLKNAGTWSDPERVELVVIFPGQVDDAIRLLEDPDHEVLNRIDMDVFYEAEASGDGLKLISKYVLYSALVVVSLLVLAYILVEAGLI
;
A
#
# COMPACT_ATOMS: atom_id res chain seq x y z
N MET A 1 0.11 -9.40 5.89
CA MET A 1 -0.25 -8.06 6.36
C MET A 1 -0.21 -8.08 7.89
N PRO A 2 0.59 -7.24 8.54
CA PRO A 2 0.72 -7.23 9.99
C PRO A 2 -0.43 -6.49 10.68
N THR A 3 -0.96 -7.11 11.74
CA THR A 3 -1.91 -6.48 12.65
C THR A 3 -1.17 -5.48 13.54
N ILE A 4 -1.66 -4.24 13.59
CA ILE A 4 -1.05 -3.15 14.38
C ILE A 4 -1.81 -2.88 15.68
N ALA A 5 -3.12 -3.16 15.71
CA ALA A 5 -3.95 -2.97 16.89
C ALA A 5 -5.14 -3.94 16.88
N SER A 6 -5.74 -4.17 18.04
CA SER A 6 -6.97 -4.94 18.17
C SER A 6 -7.93 -4.26 19.12
N TYR A 7 -9.19 -4.25 18.75
CA TYR A 7 -10.26 -3.55 19.46
C TYR A 7 -11.42 -4.51 19.70
N SER A 8 -11.97 -4.51 20.91
CA SER A 8 -13.25 -5.17 21.23
C SER A 8 -14.45 -4.26 20.93
N ASP A 9 -14.20 -2.97 20.64
CA ASP A 9 -15.22 -1.99 20.26
C ASP A 9 -15.02 -1.59 18.80
N LYS A 10 -16.03 -1.88 17.97
CA LYS A 10 -16.02 -1.57 16.54
C LYS A 10 -15.96 -0.07 16.27
N ALA A 11 -16.53 0.77 17.13
CA ALA A 11 -16.50 2.23 16.95
C ALA A 11 -15.07 2.76 17.07
N LYS A 12 -14.32 2.28 18.06
CA LYS A 12 -12.89 2.63 18.24
C LYS A 12 -12.02 2.12 17.11
N ALA A 13 -12.30 0.91 16.63
CA ALA A 13 -11.60 0.37 15.46
C ALA A 13 -11.81 1.25 14.23
N LEU A 14 -13.02 1.79 14.05
CA LEU A 14 -13.35 2.66 12.92
C LEU A 14 -12.71 4.06 13.07
N GLU A 15 -12.62 4.60 14.29
CA GLU A 15 -11.91 5.85 14.55
C GLU A 15 -10.43 5.74 14.17
N ALA A 16 -9.77 4.68 14.63
CA ALA A 16 -8.38 4.39 14.28
C ALA A 16 -8.18 4.14 12.78
N PHE A 17 -9.14 3.46 12.14
CA PHE A 17 -9.16 3.26 10.69
C PHE A 17 -9.18 4.60 9.95
N ASN A 18 -10.11 5.49 10.29
CA ASN A 18 -10.26 6.79 9.65
C ASN A 18 -9.02 7.68 9.87
N LEU A 19 -8.42 7.63 11.07
CA LEU A 19 -7.19 8.38 11.36
C LEU A 19 -6.05 7.98 10.41
N LEU A 20 -5.83 6.68 10.23
CA LEU A 20 -4.82 6.16 9.32
C LEU A 20 -5.13 6.52 7.86
N GLU A 21 -6.38 6.37 7.44
CA GLU A 21 -6.82 6.66 6.07
C GLU A 21 -6.59 8.14 5.69
N VAL A 22 -7.00 9.07 6.55
CA VAL A 22 -6.81 10.53 6.32
C VAL A 22 -5.33 10.88 6.17
N ASN A 23 -4.45 10.16 6.88
CA ASN A 23 -3.01 10.32 6.83
C ASN A 23 -2.34 9.48 5.73
N GLY A 24 -3.12 8.91 4.81
CA GLY A 24 -2.66 8.17 3.64
C GLY A 24 -1.99 6.83 3.97
N ILE A 25 -2.44 6.19 5.04
CA ILE A 25 -2.10 4.80 5.36
C ILE A 25 -3.36 3.97 5.12
N PRO A 26 -3.43 3.18 4.04
CA PRO A 26 -4.60 2.36 3.72
C PRO A 26 -4.71 1.19 4.72
N PRO A 27 -5.72 1.22 5.62
CA PRO A 27 -5.91 0.19 6.63
C PRO A 27 -6.88 -0.88 6.16
N TYR A 28 -6.93 -2.00 6.87
CA TYR A 28 -7.93 -3.05 6.70
C TYR A 28 -8.45 -3.51 8.06
N LEU A 29 -9.77 -3.60 8.19
CA LEU A 29 -10.42 -4.17 9.37
C LEU A 29 -10.67 -5.66 9.15
N LYS A 30 -10.01 -6.49 9.96
CA LYS A 30 -10.16 -7.93 9.96
C LYS A 30 -11.03 -8.34 11.14
N ASN A 31 -12.15 -9.01 10.86
CA ASN A 31 -12.94 -9.65 11.91
C ASN A 31 -12.12 -10.78 12.53
N ALA A 32 -11.78 -10.64 13.80
CA ALA A 32 -10.96 -11.58 14.56
C ALA A 32 -11.71 -12.12 15.80
N GLY A 33 -13.05 -12.09 15.72
CA GLY A 33 -13.93 -12.55 16.78
C GLY A 33 -13.61 -13.98 17.19
N THR A 34 -13.53 -14.21 18.49
CA THR A 34 -13.42 -15.55 19.08
C THR A 34 -14.71 -15.89 19.81
N TRP A 35 -14.85 -17.13 20.28
CA TRP A 35 -16.01 -17.53 21.06
C TRP A 35 -16.18 -16.72 22.36
N SER A 36 -15.08 -16.22 22.93
CA SER A 36 -15.08 -15.37 24.13
C SER A 36 -15.24 -13.88 23.85
N ASP A 37 -14.97 -13.43 22.62
CA ASP A 37 -15.09 -12.03 22.19
C ASP A 37 -15.46 -11.99 20.70
N PRO A 38 -16.74 -12.14 20.36
CA PRO A 38 -17.19 -12.28 18.96
C PRO A 38 -17.10 -10.96 18.18
N GLU A 39 -17.02 -9.82 18.87
CA GLU A 39 -16.99 -8.49 18.27
C GLU A 39 -15.57 -7.97 18.05
N ARG A 40 -14.55 -8.76 18.41
CA ARG A 40 -13.16 -8.39 18.23
C ARG A 40 -12.81 -8.12 16.76
N VAL A 41 -12.22 -6.95 16.54
CA VAL A 41 -11.69 -6.52 15.25
C VAL A 41 -10.19 -6.27 15.38
N GLU A 42 -9.45 -6.65 14.36
CA GLU A 42 -8.03 -6.38 14.19
C GLU A 42 -7.85 -5.31 13.12
N LEU A 43 -7.05 -4.29 13.43
CA LEU A 43 -6.63 -3.26 12.49
C LEU A 43 -5.30 -3.67 11.88
N VAL A 44 -5.26 -3.74 10.56
CA VAL A 44 -4.16 -4.29 9.77
C VAL A 44 -3.70 -3.25 8.76
N VAL A 45 -2.38 -3.14 8.55
CA VAL A 45 -1.82 -2.26 7.50
C VAL A 45 -1.48 -3.09 6.27
N ILE A 46 -1.88 -2.60 5.10
CA ILE A 46 -1.69 -3.31 3.82
C ILE A 46 -0.20 -3.34 3.44
N PHE A 47 0.50 -2.20 3.58
CA PHE A 47 1.89 -2.04 3.18
C PHE A 47 2.85 -2.17 4.37
N PRO A 48 3.80 -3.14 4.34
CA PRO A 48 4.76 -3.32 5.43
C PRO A 48 5.61 -2.08 5.73
N GLY A 49 5.88 -1.24 4.72
CA GLY A 49 6.69 -0.02 4.88
C GLY A 49 6.01 1.11 5.65
N GLN A 50 4.71 0.99 5.96
CA GLN A 50 3.94 1.99 6.72
C GLN A 50 3.59 1.53 8.14
N VAL A 51 4.06 0.35 8.56
CA VAL A 51 3.67 -0.25 9.85
C VAL A 51 4.13 0.58 11.03
N ASP A 52 5.39 1.01 11.02
CA ASP A 52 5.95 1.81 12.12
C ASP A 52 5.28 3.19 12.19
N ASP A 53 5.01 3.82 11.05
CA ASP A 53 4.29 5.09 10.99
C ASP A 53 2.84 4.93 11.48
N ALA A 54 2.18 3.83 11.13
CA ALA A 54 0.82 3.55 11.58
C ALA A 54 0.75 3.35 13.09
N ILE A 55 1.69 2.61 13.67
CA ILE A 55 1.77 2.41 15.12
C ILE A 55 1.99 3.76 15.81
N ARG A 56 2.95 4.56 15.33
CA ARG A 56 3.23 5.89 15.88
C ARG A 56 2.05 6.82 15.77
N LEU A 57 1.32 6.82 14.66
CA LEU A 57 0.14 7.66 14.48
C LEU A 57 -1.00 7.29 15.43
N LEU A 58 -1.13 6.02 15.80
CA LEU A 58 -2.11 5.58 16.80
C LEU A 58 -1.74 6.00 18.22
N GLU A 59 -0.45 6.14 18.51
CA GLU A 59 0.07 6.59 19.81
C GLU A 59 0.14 8.13 19.91
N ASP A 60 0.49 8.79 18.81
CA ASP A 60 0.63 10.23 18.64
C ASP A 60 -0.10 10.67 17.36
N PRO A 61 -1.35 11.21 17.48
CA PRO A 61 -2.14 11.63 16.34
C PRO A 61 -1.53 12.74 15.48
N ASP A 62 -0.51 13.45 15.98
CA ASP A 62 0.19 14.51 15.26
C ASP A 62 1.47 14.00 14.53
N HIS A 63 1.75 12.69 14.56
CA HIS A 63 2.90 12.09 13.86
C HIS A 63 2.84 12.31 12.35
N GLU A 64 3.94 12.79 11.77
CA GLU A 64 4.06 12.99 10.32
C GLU A 64 4.38 11.67 9.61
N VAL A 65 3.46 11.22 8.75
CA VAL A 65 3.64 9.99 7.95
C VAL A 65 4.59 10.27 6.78
N LEU A 66 5.73 9.57 6.75
CA LEU A 66 6.78 9.79 5.76
C LEU A 66 6.38 9.28 4.37
N ASN A 67 5.76 8.10 4.31
CA ASN A 67 5.37 7.43 3.07
C ASN A 67 3.86 7.50 2.86
N ARG A 68 3.33 8.71 2.69
CA ARG A 68 1.89 8.93 2.47
C ARG A 68 1.45 8.41 1.10
N ILE A 69 0.35 7.65 1.08
CA ILE A 69 -0.32 7.20 -0.14
C ILE A 69 -1.50 8.14 -0.43
N ASP A 70 -1.69 8.45 -1.70
CA ASP A 70 -2.91 9.12 -2.18
C ASP A 70 -4.06 8.11 -2.14
N MET A 71 -5.01 8.32 -1.23
CA MET A 71 -6.12 7.41 -0.99
C MET A 71 -7.10 7.36 -2.16
N ASP A 72 -7.26 8.46 -2.91
CA ASP A 72 -8.15 8.47 -4.08
C ASP A 72 -7.59 7.55 -5.17
N VAL A 73 -6.28 7.64 -5.42
CA VAL A 73 -5.57 6.75 -6.35
C VAL A 73 -5.60 5.30 -5.87
N PHE A 74 -5.47 5.07 -4.56
CA PHE A 74 -5.54 3.75 -3.97
C PHE A 74 -6.93 3.10 -4.18
N TYR A 75 -8.01 3.83 -3.88
CA TYR A 75 -9.37 3.33 -4.05
C TYR A 75 -9.75 3.18 -5.52
N GLU A 76 -9.27 4.06 -6.40
CA GLU A 76 -9.44 3.87 -7.84
C GLU A 76 -8.76 2.57 -8.30
N ALA A 77 -7.54 2.29 -7.85
CA ALA A 77 -6.82 1.07 -8.18
C ALA A 77 -7.47 -0.20 -7.60
N GLU A 78 -8.02 -0.13 -6.39
CA GLU A 78 -8.75 -1.23 -5.74
C GLU A 78 -10.09 -1.50 -6.46
N ALA A 79 -10.88 -0.46 -6.72
CA ALA A 79 -12.19 -0.56 -7.36
C ALA A 79 -12.11 -1.04 -8.81
N SER A 80 -11.01 -0.73 -9.51
CA SER A 80 -10.79 -1.17 -10.88
C SER A 80 -10.58 -2.69 -11.01
N GLY A 81 -10.35 -3.42 -9.90
CA GLY A 81 -10.01 -4.85 -9.93
C GLY A 81 -8.73 -5.16 -10.71
N ASP A 82 -7.96 -4.12 -11.05
CA ASP A 82 -6.94 -4.11 -12.09
C ASP A 82 -5.52 -3.98 -11.50
N GLY A 83 -5.33 -4.41 -10.25
CA GLY A 83 -4.00 -4.52 -9.65
C GLY A 83 -3.02 -5.32 -10.52
N LEU A 84 -3.53 -6.27 -11.32
CA LEU A 84 -2.78 -7.01 -12.35
C LEU A 84 -2.54 -6.21 -13.64
N LYS A 85 -3.43 -5.30 -14.06
CA LYS A 85 -3.25 -4.50 -15.28
C LYS A 85 -2.33 -3.30 -15.08
N LEU A 86 -2.32 -2.66 -13.90
CA LEU A 86 -1.36 -1.60 -13.62
C LEU A 86 0.06 -2.15 -13.52
N ILE A 87 0.25 -3.28 -12.84
CA ILE A 87 1.53 -4.00 -12.80
C ILE A 87 1.94 -4.43 -14.21
N SER A 88 1.03 -4.99 -15.02
CA SER A 88 1.38 -5.40 -16.39
C SER A 88 1.73 -4.21 -17.29
N LYS A 89 1.11 -3.04 -17.10
CA LYS A 89 1.42 -1.84 -17.88
C LYS A 89 2.80 -1.29 -17.54
N TYR A 90 3.16 -1.24 -16.25
CA TYR A 90 4.51 -0.83 -15.81
C TYR A 90 5.59 -1.85 -16.22
N VAL A 91 5.30 -3.16 -16.14
CA VAL A 91 6.20 -4.23 -16.64
C VAL A 91 6.37 -4.17 -18.15
N LEU A 92 5.32 -3.86 -18.90
CA LEU A 92 5.38 -3.72 -20.36
C LEU A 92 6.21 -2.49 -20.77
N TYR A 93 6.04 -1.36 -20.08
CA TYR A 93 6.84 -0.16 -20.34
C TYR A 93 8.32 -0.37 -19.98
N SER A 94 8.62 -1.03 -18.86
CA SER A 94 10.01 -1.32 -18.50
C SER A 94 10.66 -2.32 -19.48
N ALA A 95 9.93 -3.33 -19.95
CA ALA A 95 10.39 -4.24 -20.99
C ALA A 95 10.70 -3.51 -22.31
N LEU A 96 9.83 -2.59 -22.73
CA LEU A 96 10.05 -1.77 -23.93
C LEU A 96 11.31 -0.90 -23.81
N VAL A 97 11.51 -0.23 -22.66
CA VAL A 97 12.69 0.61 -22.43
C VAL A 97 13.97 -0.23 -22.48
N VAL A 98 13.99 -1.41 -21.85
CA VAL A 98 15.16 -2.31 -21.89
C VAL A 98 15.46 -2.78 -23.31
N VAL A 99 14.45 -3.18 -24.08
CA VAL A 99 14.63 -3.57 -25.49
C VAL A 99 15.14 -2.41 -26.33
N SER A 100 14.60 -1.20 -26.16
CA SER A 100 15.07 -0.01 -26.88
C SER A 100 16.52 0.33 -26.53
N LEU A 101 16.93 0.19 -25.27
CA LEU A 101 18.32 0.40 -24.85
C LEU A 101 19.26 -0.67 -25.42
N LEU A 102 18.83 -1.93 -25.49
CA LEU A 102 19.63 -3.01 -26.10
C LEU A 102 19.79 -2.80 -27.60
N VAL A 103 18.74 -2.37 -28.31
CA VAL A 103 18.81 -2.03 -29.74
C VAL A 103 19.73 -0.83 -29.95
N LEU A 104 19.63 0.21 -29.11
CA LEU A 104 20.52 1.37 -29.20
C LEU A 104 21.98 0.97 -28.96
N ALA A 105 22.24 0.14 -27.94
CA ALA A 105 23.57 -0.37 -27.65
C ALA A 105 24.13 -1.21 -28.81
N TYR A 106 23.31 -2.07 -29.42
CA TYR A 106 23.68 -2.85 -30.60
C TYR A 106 24.06 -1.94 -31.78
N ILE A 107 23.24 -0.93 -32.08
CA ILE A 107 23.52 0.04 -33.15
C ILE A 107 24.82 0.80 -32.87
N LEU A 108 25.06 1.21 -31.63
CA LEU A 108 26.27 1.93 -31.25
C LEU A 108 27.54 1.07 -31.37
N VAL A 109 27.46 -0.22 -31.04
CA VAL A 109 28.55 -1.20 -31.23
C VAL A 109 28.81 -1.42 -32.73
N GLU A 110 27.76 -1.60 -33.53
CA GLU A 110 27.91 -1.80 -34.98
C GLU A 110 28.45 -0.53 -35.68
N ALA A 111 28.08 0.65 -35.18
CA ALA A 111 28.60 1.94 -35.64
C ALA A 111 30.03 2.24 -35.12
N GLY A 112 30.61 1.42 -34.25
CA GLY A 112 31.95 1.59 -33.69
C GLY A 112 32.11 2.83 -32.80
N LEU A 113 31.02 3.32 -32.22
CA LEU A 113 31.01 4.49 -31.33
C LEU A 113 31.33 4.13 -29.88
N ILE A 114 31.32 2.84 -29.55
CA ILE A 114 31.72 2.22 -28.28
C ILE A 114 32.25 0.81 -28.53
#